data_AF-A0A430Q3S4-F1
#
_entry.id   AF-A0A430Q3S4-F1
#
_cell.length_a   1.000
_cell.length_b   1.000
_cell.length_c   1.000
_cell.angle_alpha   90.00
_cell.angle_beta   90.00
_cell.angle_gamma   90.00
#
_symmetry.space_group_name_H-M   'P 1'
#
loop_
_entity.id
_entity.type
_entity.pdbx_description
1 polymer ?
#
loop_
_entity_poly.entity_id
_entity_poly.type
_entity_poly.pdbx_seq_one_letter_code
_entity_poly.pdbx_strand_id
1 'polypeptide(L)'
;NGYILFNYSICIAFYAVRTFGKIELPLLSGPRVRQITVKLIHSLEDFTYRQTCESWSLQQLANKLNSSHIPFRCIDDPLEFRHYQCIKTPYKQRCQFSASTRSSVVETLLTLLSLVICLTLYTCMS
;
A
#
# COMPACT_ATOMS: atom_id res chain seq x y z
N ASN A 1 10.89 -8.46 -14.80
CA ASN A 1 9.85 -7.61 -14.17
C ASN A 1 10.47 -6.28 -13.85
N GLY A 2 9.87 -5.17 -14.28
CA GLY A 2 10.32 -3.81 -13.96
C GLY A 2 9.33 -3.13 -13.01
N TYR A 3 9.84 -2.43 -12.00
CA TYR A 3 9.03 -1.64 -11.07
C TYR A 3 9.32 -0.17 -11.31
N ILE A 4 8.26 0.63 -11.46
CA ILE A 4 8.39 2.08 -11.51
C ILE A 4 7.64 2.66 -10.33
N LEU A 5 8.38 3.46 -9.57
CA LEU A 5 7.87 4.15 -8.41
C LEU A 5 7.55 5.59 -8.81
N PHE A 6 6.32 6.02 -8.57
CA PHE A 6 5.98 7.44 -8.65
C PHE A 6 5.56 7.96 -7.29
N ASN A 7 6.21 9.02 -6.84
CA ASN A 7 5.86 9.73 -5.61
C ASN A 7 4.89 10.87 -5.95
N TYR A 8 3.65 10.80 -5.45
CA TYR A 8 2.62 11.78 -5.76
C TYR A 8 2.33 12.74 -4.61
N SER A 9 2.99 13.90 -4.71
CA SER A 9 2.57 15.18 -4.15
C SER A 9 2.25 16.22 -5.24
N ILE A 10 2.11 15.81 -6.52
CA ILE A 10 1.95 16.71 -7.69
C ILE A 10 0.73 16.26 -8.52
N CYS A 11 -0.02 17.18 -9.15
CA CYS A 11 -1.33 16.89 -9.77
C CYS A 11 -1.39 15.83 -10.91
N ILE A 12 -0.29 15.30 -11.47
CA ILE A 12 -0.35 14.44 -12.68
C ILE A 12 0.54 13.18 -12.58
N ALA A 13 -0.12 12.01 -12.55
CA ALA A 13 0.31 10.60 -12.62
C ALA A 13 1.53 10.22 -13.48
N PHE A 14 1.57 10.80 -14.66
CA PHE A 14 2.54 10.54 -15.69
C PHE A 14 2.57 11.74 -16.61
N TYR A 15 3.77 12.24 -16.91
CA TYR A 15 3.94 13.35 -17.83
C TYR A 15 5.00 12.99 -18.87
N ALA A 16 4.57 12.85 -20.12
CA ALA A 16 5.39 12.34 -21.22
C ALA A 16 6.67 13.14 -21.47
N VAL A 17 6.72 14.41 -21.07
CA VAL A 17 7.86 15.30 -21.28
C VAL A 17 8.95 15.13 -20.21
N ARG A 18 8.64 14.51 -19.06
CA ARG A 18 9.62 14.23 -18.00
C ARG A 18 10.56 13.08 -18.38
N THR A 19 11.67 12.96 -17.66
CA THR A 19 12.73 11.95 -17.90
C THR A 19 12.19 10.55 -18.16
N PHE A 20 11.28 10.06 -17.30
CA PHE A 20 10.68 8.75 -17.52
C PHE A 20 9.95 8.66 -18.86
N GLY A 21 9.07 9.61 -19.18
CA GLY A 21 8.29 9.58 -20.42
C GLY A 21 9.12 9.86 -21.69
N LYS A 22 10.13 10.73 -21.60
CA LYS A 22 10.91 11.22 -22.74
C LYS A 22 12.13 10.35 -23.05
N ILE A 23 12.79 9.84 -22.03
CA ILE A 23 14.10 9.18 -22.14
C ILE A 23 14.00 7.69 -21.80
N GLU A 24 13.41 7.33 -20.65
CA GLU A 24 13.44 5.95 -20.17
C GLU A 24 12.41 5.06 -20.88
N LEU A 25 11.17 5.54 -21.01
CA LEU A 25 10.05 4.80 -21.59
C LEU A 25 10.31 4.34 -23.04
N PRO A 26 10.88 5.16 -23.95
CA PRO A 26 11.22 4.71 -25.31
C PRO A 26 12.33 3.65 -25.36
N LEU A 27 13.18 3.56 -24.33
CA LEU A 27 14.26 2.57 -24.25
C LEU A 27 13.77 1.21 -23.74
N LEU A 28 12.53 1.14 -23.24
CA LEU A 28 11.91 -0.12 -22.86
C LEU A 28 11.50 -0.89 -24.13
N SER A 29 12.01 -2.11 -24.27
CA SER A 29 11.64 -3.00 -25.38
C SER A 29 10.89 -4.22 -24.86
N GLY A 30 9.74 -4.53 -25.46
CA GLY A 30 8.90 -5.71 -25.17
C GLY A 30 9.65 -7.03 -24.92
N PRO A 31 10.62 -7.46 -25.76
CA PRO A 31 11.31 -8.74 -25.53
C PRO A 31 12.17 -8.79 -24.26
N ARG A 32 12.58 -7.63 -23.72
CA ARG A 32 13.36 -7.53 -22.48
C ARG A 32 12.48 -7.23 -21.25
N VAL A 33 11.29 -6.67 -21.45
CA VAL A 33 10.40 -6.20 -20.38
C VAL A 33 9.06 -6.95 -20.45
N ARG A 34 8.92 -7.97 -19.59
CA ARG A 34 7.72 -8.82 -19.54
C ARG A 34 6.45 -8.11 -19.05
N GLN A 35 6.60 -7.11 -18.17
CA GLN A 35 5.51 -6.33 -17.61
C GLN A 35 6.09 -5.12 -16.88
N ILE A 36 5.37 -4.00 -16.94
CA ILE A 36 5.60 -2.82 -16.10
C ILE A 36 4.49 -2.74 -15.06
N THR A 37 4.90 -2.66 -13.79
CA THR A 37 3.99 -2.41 -12.66
C THR A 37 4.26 -1.02 -12.09
N VAL A 38 3.23 -0.17 -12.14
CA VAL A 38 3.19 1.14 -11.50
C VAL A 38 2.61 1.00 -10.11
N LYS A 39 3.33 1.52 -9.11
CA LYS A 39 2.85 1.65 -7.74
C LYS A 39 2.56 3.12 -7.48
N LEU A 40 1.28 3.49 -7.45
CA LEU A 40 0.84 4.86 -7.24
C LEU A 40 0.76 5.14 -5.74
N ILE A 41 1.62 6.03 -5.26
CA ILE A 41 1.75 6.33 -3.83
C ILE A 41 1.28 7.75 -3.56
N HIS A 42 0.23 7.86 -2.76
CA HIS A 42 -0.27 9.15 -2.29
C HIS A 42 0.39 9.55 -0.99
N SER A 43 0.63 10.85 -0.82
CA SER A 43 0.97 11.41 0.49
C SER A 43 -0.09 11.05 1.55
N LEU A 44 0.34 11.05 2.81
CA LEU A 44 -0.52 10.92 3.98
C LEU A 44 -1.32 12.21 4.29
N GLU A 45 -1.06 13.28 3.54
CA GLU A 45 -1.84 14.52 3.59
C GLU A 45 -3.11 14.40 2.72
N ASP A 46 -4.16 15.10 3.15
CA ASP A 46 -5.43 15.13 2.43
C ASP A 46 -5.37 16.21 1.35
N PHE A 47 -5.20 15.78 0.12
CA PHE A 47 -5.28 16.63 -1.06
C PHE A 47 -6.65 16.51 -1.72
N THR A 48 -7.18 17.65 -2.18
CA THR A 48 -8.45 17.75 -2.92
C THR A 48 -8.40 17.08 -4.29
N TYR A 49 -7.20 16.93 -4.86
CA TYR A 49 -7.01 16.27 -6.16
C TYR A 49 -6.11 15.05 -6.02
N ARG A 50 -6.70 13.87 -6.18
CA ARG A 50 -6.03 12.59 -6.07
C ARG A 50 -6.13 11.86 -7.40
N GLN A 51 -4.99 11.58 -8.01
CA GLN A 51 -4.94 10.66 -9.14
C GLN A 51 -5.20 9.24 -8.63
N THR A 52 -5.68 8.36 -9.48
CA THR A 52 -5.88 6.93 -9.21
C THR A 52 -5.28 6.17 -10.38
N CYS A 53 -5.15 4.85 -10.28
CA CYS A 53 -4.75 4.02 -11.40
C CYS A 53 -5.63 4.19 -12.65
N GLU A 54 -6.86 4.69 -12.49
CA GLU A 54 -7.81 4.97 -13.56
C GLU A 54 -7.68 6.39 -14.14
N SER A 55 -6.83 7.24 -13.56
CA SER A 55 -6.62 8.60 -14.05
C SER A 55 -6.05 8.64 -15.46
N TRP A 56 -6.50 9.63 -16.23
CA TRP A 56 -6.16 9.79 -17.64
C TRP A 56 -4.65 9.73 -17.93
N SER A 57 -3.82 10.34 -17.08
CA SER A 57 -2.37 10.33 -17.26
C SER A 57 -1.77 8.92 -17.18
N LEU A 58 -2.28 8.05 -16.30
CA LEU A 58 -1.84 6.64 -16.22
C LEU A 58 -2.43 5.79 -17.35
N GLN A 59 -3.63 6.13 -17.84
CA GLN A 59 -4.15 5.53 -19.07
C GLN A 59 -3.26 5.89 -20.28
N GLN A 60 -2.73 7.12 -20.36
CA GLN A 60 -1.77 7.47 -21.41
C GLN A 60 -0.49 6.62 -21.34
N LEU A 61 0.02 6.39 -20.12
CA LEU A 61 1.18 5.52 -19.92
C LEU A 61 0.85 4.08 -20.36
N ALA A 62 -0.30 3.55 -19.95
CA ALA A 62 -0.76 2.23 -20.35
C ALA A 62 -0.82 2.08 -21.88
N ASN A 63 -1.35 3.09 -22.58
CA ASN A 63 -1.42 3.10 -24.04
C ASN A 63 -0.03 3.08 -24.70
N LYS A 64 0.94 3.85 -24.18
CA LYS A 64 2.32 3.86 -24.70
C LYS A 64 3.06 2.54 -24.46
N LEU A 65 2.81 1.89 -23.33
CA LEU A 65 3.38 0.58 -23.03
C LEU A 65 2.73 -0.50 -23.90
N ASN A 66 1.41 -0.43 -24.10
CA ASN A 66 0.67 -1.36 -24.94
C ASN A 66 1.10 -1.27 -26.42
N SER A 67 1.33 -0.06 -26.95
CA SER A 67 1.88 0.11 -28.31
C SER A 67 3.28 -0.50 -28.48
N SER A 68 3.99 -0.71 -27.36
CA SER A 68 5.31 -1.34 -27.32
C SER A 68 5.25 -2.83 -26.94
N HIS A 69 4.04 -3.41 -26.91
CA HIS A 69 3.78 -4.80 -26.49
C HIS A 69 4.26 -5.11 -25.07
N ILE A 70 4.24 -4.11 -24.17
CA ILE A 70 4.60 -4.26 -22.77
C ILE A 70 3.32 -4.26 -21.93
N PRO A 71 2.99 -5.36 -21.24
CA PRO A 71 1.86 -5.41 -20.33
C PRO A 71 1.98 -4.38 -19.21
N PHE A 72 0.87 -3.71 -18.91
CA PHE A 72 0.78 -2.69 -17.86
C PHE A 72 -0.05 -3.20 -16.67
N ARG A 73 0.42 -2.91 -15.45
CA ARG A 73 -0.33 -3.09 -14.21
C ARG A 73 -0.16 -1.85 -13.35
N CYS A 74 -1.22 -1.43 -12.67
CA CYS A 74 -1.16 -0.36 -11.69
C CYS A 74 -1.70 -0.84 -10.34
N ILE A 75 -1.11 -0.36 -9.24
CA ILE A 75 -1.51 -0.64 -7.86
C ILE A 75 -1.61 0.69 -7.12
N ASP A 76 -2.81 1.00 -6.64
CA ASP A 76 -3.09 2.18 -5.82
C ASP A 76 -2.72 1.91 -4.36
N ASP A 77 -1.92 2.82 -3.78
CA ASP A 77 -1.43 2.81 -2.40
C ASP A 77 -1.04 1.44 -1.84
N PRO A 78 -0.05 0.77 -2.47
CA PRO A 78 0.44 -0.51 -2.01
C PRO A 78 0.81 -0.45 -0.52
N LEU A 79 0.33 -1.45 0.23
CA LEU A 79 0.43 -1.48 1.69
C LEU A 79 1.88 -1.38 2.18
N GLU A 80 2.82 -1.97 1.45
CA GLU A 80 4.25 -1.91 1.77
C GLU A 80 4.80 -0.49 1.81
N PHE A 81 4.32 0.42 0.94
CA PHE A 81 4.75 1.82 0.93
C PHE A 81 4.06 2.64 2.02
N ARG A 82 2.81 2.29 2.35
CA ARG A 82 2.10 2.92 3.46
C ARG A 82 2.83 2.73 4.78
N HIS A 83 3.35 1.53 5.05
CA HIS A 83 4.16 1.28 6.24
C HIS A 83 5.39 2.20 6.30
N TYR A 84 6.11 2.39 5.19
CA TYR A 84 7.25 3.32 5.14
C TYR A 84 6.85 4.78 5.37
N GLN A 85 5.74 5.24 4.78
CA GLN A 85 5.26 6.61 4.96
C GLN A 85 4.89 6.89 6.42
N CYS A 86 4.31 5.90 7.11
CA CYS A 86 3.84 6.01 8.49
C CYS A 86 4.95 6.02 9.54
N ILE A 87 6.21 5.72 9.19
CA ILE A 87 7.35 5.77 10.14
C ILE A 87 7.51 7.19 10.72
N LYS A 88 7.37 8.22 9.87
CA LYS A 88 7.56 9.62 10.30
C LYS A 88 6.30 10.26 10.87
N THR A 89 5.12 9.78 10.51
CA THR A 89 3.83 10.38 10.87
C THR A 89 2.79 9.31 11.29
N PRO A 90 3.09 8.53 12.35
CA PRO A 90 2.28 7.36 12.73
C PRO A 90 0.85 7.71 13.18
N TYR A 91 0.61 8.94 13.59
CA TYR A 91 -0.68 9.41 14.11
C TYR A 91 -1.70 9.77 13.03
N LYS A 92 -1.33 9.76 11.74
CA LYS A 92 -2.28 10.01 10.65
C LYS A 92 -3.31 8.89 10.57
N GLN A 93 -4.58 9.21 10.27
CA GLN A 93 -5.65 8.22 10.17
C GLN A 93 -5.31 7.07 9.21
N ARG A 94 -4.65 7.37 8.08
CA ARG A 94 -4.21 6.36 7.10
C ARG A 94 -3.12 5.41 7.63
N CYS A 95 -2.52 5.71 8.78
CA CYS A 95 -1.52 4.89 9.46
C CYS A 95 -2.09 4.03 10.59
N GLN A 96 -3.40 4.10 10.83
CA GLN A 96 -4.09 3.21 11.76
C GLN A 96 -4.30 1.86 11.09
N PHE A 97 -3.25 1.04 11.10
CA PHE A 97 -3.37 -0.37 10.73
C PHE A 97 -4.21 -1.08 11.79
N SER A 98 -5.09 -1.99 11.36
CA SER A 98 -5.76 -2.89 12.28
C SER A 98 -4.68 -3.68 13.02
N ALA A 99 -4.41 -3.31 14.27
CA ALA A 99 -3.67 -4.20 15.16
C ALA A 99 -4.45 -5.51 15.12
N SER A 100 -3.78 -6.61 14.76
CA SER A 100 -4.31 -7.96 14.94
C SER A 100 -4.92 -7.98 16.32
N THR A 101 -6.26 -8.03 16.39
CA THR A 101 -6.98 -7.85 17.64
C THR A 101 -6.60 -9.05 18.48
N ARG A 102 -5.66 -8.88 19.42
CA ARG A 102 -5.65 -9.77 20.58
C ARG A 102 -7.01 -9.51 21.22
N SER A 103 -7.92 -10.44 20.99
CA SER A 103 -9.29 -10.36 21.50
C SER A 103 -9.19 -10.21 23.01
N SER A 104 -9.51 -9.02 23.52
CA SER A 104 -9.55 -8.72 24.95
C SER A 104 -10.46 -9.69 25.68
N VAL A 105 -11.45 -10.24 24.99
CA VAL A 105 -12.37 -11.29 25.47
C VAL A 105 -11.61 -12.57 25.84
N VAL A 106 -10.63 -13.00 25.04
CA VAL A 106 -9.86 -14.22 25.34
C VAL A 106 -8.97 -13.99 26.56
N GLU A 107 -8.40 -12.80 26.71
CA GLU A 107 -7.57 -12.42 27.85
C GLU A 107 -8.40 -12.27 29.14
N THR A 108 -9.62 -11.72 29.05
CA THR A 108 -10.57 -11.69 30.19
C THR A 108 -11.11 -13.08 30.54
N LEU A 109 -11.36 -13.95 29.56
CA LEU A 109 -11.83 -15.31 29.85
C LEU A 109 -10.75 -16.14 30.56
N LEU A 110 -9.49 -16.02 30.13
CA LEU A 110 -8.35 -16.73 30.74
C LEU A 110 -8.06 -16.26 32.17
N THR A 111 -8.21 -14.96 32.43
CA THR A 111 -8.06 -14.40 33.79
C THR A 111 -9.22 -14.81 34.71
N LEU A 112 -10.45 -14.87 34.21
CA LEU A 112 -11.60 -15.37 34.99
C LEU A 112 -11.49 -16.87 35.27
N LEU A 113 -11.07 -17.68 34.29
CA LEU A 113 -10.88 -19.13 34.48
C LEU A 113 -9.80 -19.44 35.52
N SER A 114 -8.69 -18.69 35.52
CA SER A 114 -7.63 -18.86 36.52
C SER A 114 -8.08 -18.48 37.94
N LEU A 115 -8.89 -17.43 38.11
CA LEU A 115 -9.50 -17.08 39.39
C LEU A 115 -10.45 -18.17 39.91
N VAL A 116 -11.28 -18.74 39.03
CA VAL A 116 -12.22 -19.82 39.38
C VAL A 116 -11.47 -21.07 39.82
N ILE A 117 -10.42 -21.48 39.11
CA ILE A 117 -9.58 -22.63 39.48
C ILE A 117 -8.88 -22.40 40.83
N CYS A 118 -8.41 -21.18 41.09
CA CYS A 118 -7.75 -20.84 42.35
C CYS A 118 -8.73 -20.92 43.53
N LEU A 119 -9.96 -20.43 43.36
CA LEU A 119 -11.02 -20.48 44.37
C LEU A 119 -11.49 -21.91 44.65
N THR A 120 -11.65 -22.75 43.62
CA THR A 120 -12.08 -24.15 43.80
C THR A 120 -11.02 -24.99 44.50
N LEU A 121 -9.74 -24.75 44.23
CA LEU A 121 -8.64 -25.40 44.94
C LEU A 121 -8.55 -24.94 46.41
N TYR A 122 -8.77 -23.65 46.68
CA TYR A 122 -8.78 -23.12 48.05
C TYR A 122 -9.88 -23.75 48.91
N THR A 123 -11.09 -23.92 48.37
CA THR A 123 -12.21 -24.56 49.07
C THR A 123 -12.09 -26.08 49.19
N CYS A 124 -11.16 -26.71 48.47
CA CYS A 124 -10.93 -28.16 48.53
C CYS A 124 -9.82 -28.53 49.53
N MET A 125 -9.02 -27.54 49.98
CA MET A 125 -7.95 -27.71 50.97
C MET A 125 -8.31 -27.21 52.37
N SER A 126 -9.50 -26.62 52.56
CA SER A 126 -10.08 -26.26 53.87
C SER A 126 -11.15 -27.27 54.26
#